data_AF-A0A143GAE5-F1
#
_entry.id   AF-A0A143GAE5-F1
#
_cell.length_a   1.000
_cell.length_b   1.000
_cell.length_c   1.000
_cell.angle_alpha   90.00
_cell.angle_beta   90.00
_cell.angle_gamma   90.00
#
_symmetry.space_group_name_H-M   'P 1'
#
loop_
_entity.id
_entity.type
_entity.pdbx_description
1 polymer ?
#
loop_
_entity_poly.entity_id
_entity_poly.type
_entity_poly.pdbx_seq_one_letter_code
_entity_poly.pdbx_strand_id
1 'polypeptide(L)'
;MSKLNTGFKSVETEEEAIIIVRSQPSIIASLPDDVKTEEVLFIALSSDFAVYDLVDDIYLTDSLITRLLLDNEEALTYIPPHLVKHHQCLEMVKSNGRAVRFVPERILSSEISNAAVDNDPSAHEFIPTSLQDSYYVNRLIKQSPEYVTRIDIVQRDSKVLKEVVETTPEILRFMTMPDRTFKICEIALHQRPELMEYFPEDVYNNKKMLKILSELEMFKVRNGRFEPRFMRKSLAIYMFEQNPEIFRFLPIVLIDKDMAIKAIKLNPLNAICTPAHLKTSGELWEIALSQKPELYEQIPDEELNDAIRIFIARKKAMNANENLLSHL
;
A
#
# COMPACT_ATOMS: atom_id res chain seq x y z
N MET A 1 -57.84 6.86 -55.85
CA MET A 1 -57.02 7.59 -54.86
C MET A 1 -55.58 7.13 -55.05
N SER A 2 -54.69 8.09 -55.31
CA SER A 2 -53.34 7.89 -55.82
C SER A 2 -52.43 7.18 -54.83
N LYS A 3 -51.75 6.12 -55.29
CA LYS A 3 -50.53 5.63 -54.64
C LYS A 3 -49.49 6.76 -54.72
N LEU A 4 -49.13 7.33 -53.58
CA LEU A 4 -47.93 8.15 -53.45
C LEU A 4 -46.74 7.24 -53.79
N ASN A 5 -46.16 7.47 -54.97
CA ASN A 5 -44.93 6.84 -55.40
C ASN A 5 -43.79 7.58 -54.69
N THR A 6 -43.37 7.08 -53.52
CA THR A 6 -42.35 7.72 -52.66
C THR A 6 -40.91 7.50 -53.15
N GLY A 7 -40.70 6.82 -54.28
CA GLY A 7 -39.36 6.63 -54.85
C GLY A 7 -38.42 5.71 -54.05
N PHE A 8 -38.88 5.15 -52.93
CA PHE A 8 -38.19 4.07 -52.24
C PHE A 8 -38.53 2.75 -52.94
N LYS A 9 -37.52 2.07 -53.48
CA LYS A 9 -37.63 0.62 -53.70
C LYS A 9 -37.99 0.00 -52.35
N SER A 10 -38.99 -0.88 -52.32
CA SER A 10 -39.22 -1.76 -51.18
C SER A 10 -37.90 -2.47 -50.89
N VAL A 11 -37.39 -2.33 -49.67
CA VAL A 11 -36.26 -3.14 -49.20
C VAL A 11 -36.80 -4.55 -49.01
N GLU A 12 -36.29 -5.51 -49.78
CA GLU A 12 -36.87 -6.86 -49.88
C GLU A 12 -35.94 -7.95 -49.34
N THR A 13 -34.65 -7.63 -49.10
CA THR A 13 -33.69 -8.59 -48.53
C THR A 13 -32.96 -8.02 -47.32
N GLU A 14 -32.44 -8.92 -46.48
CA GLU A 14 -31.60 -8.57 -45.33
C GLU A 14 -30.35 -7.80 -45.77
N GLU A 15 -29.70 -8.18 -46.87
CA GLU A 15 -28.50 -7.51 -47.35
C GLU A 15 -28.77 -6.06 -47.77
N GLU A 16 -29.90 -5.81 -48.43
CA GLU A 16 -30.32 -4.45 -48.78
C GLU A 16 -30.59 -3.62 -47.52
N ALA A 17 -31.29 -4.21 -46.53
CA ALA A 17 -31.56 -3.57 -45.25
C ALA A 17 -30.26 -3.20 -44.51
N ILE A 18 -29.29 -4.12 -44.45
CA ILE A 18 -27.98 -3.88 -43.83
C ILE A 18 -27.25 -2.70 -44.49
N ILE A 19 -27.21 -2.65 -45.82
CA ILE A 19 -26.52 -1.57 -46.55
C ILE A 19 -27.11 -0.21 -46.19
N ILE A 20 -28.45 -0.11 -46.17
CA ILE A 20 -29.14 1.15 -45.95
C ILE A 20 -29.06 1.58 -44.48
N VAL A 21 -29.28 0.66 -43.53
CA VAL A 21 -29.17 0.93 -42.09
C VAL A 21 -27.78 1.41 -41.70
N ARG A 22 -26.70 0.87 -42.29
CA ARG A 22 -25.33 1.37 -42.06
C ARG A 22 -25.17 2.85 -42.41
N SER A 23 -25.90 3.34 -43.40
CA SER A 23 -25.86 4.75 -43.82
C SER A 23 -26.84 5.64 -43.05
N GLN A 24 -27.99 5.08 -42.65
CA GLN A 24 -29.08 5.79 -41.99
C GLN A 24 -29.80 4.84 -41.01
N PRO A 25 -29.30 4.70 -39.76
CA PRO A 25 -29.86 3.74 -38.80
C PRO A 25 -31.35 3.94 -38.49
N SER A 26 -31.81 5.19 -38.48
CA SER A 26 -33.21 5.55 -38.20
C SER A 26 -34.23 5.04 -39.22
N ILE A 27 -33.78 4.58 -40.41
CA ILE A 27 -34.66 3.98 -41.40
C ILE A 27 -35.29 2.66 -40.91
N ILE A 28 -34.76 2.06 -39.84
CA ILE A 28 -35.32 0.86 -39.23
C ILE A 28 -36.82 1.00 -38.92
N ALA A 29 -37.28 2.22 -38.60
CA ALA A 29 -38.68 2.52 -38.30
C ALA A 29 -39.62 2.30 -39.51
N SER A 30 -39.11 2.40 -40.73
CA SER A 30 -39.88 2.27 -41.97
C SER A 30 -39.62 0.98 -42.73
N LEU A 31 -38.70 0.13 -42.26
CA LEU A 31 -38.43 -1.16 -42.90
C LEU A 31 -39.61 -2.14 -42.70
N PRO A 32 -39.88 -3.01 -43.68
CA PRO A 32 -40.80 -4.14 -43.50
C PRO A 32 -40.37 -5.06 -42.35
N ASP A 33 -41.32 -5.65 -41.64
CA ASP A 33 -41.03 -6.47 -40.44
C ASP A 33 -40.27 -7.76 -40.79
N ASP A 34 -40.47 -8.30 -41.99
CA ASP A 34 -39.79 -9.50 -42.49
C ASP A 34 -38.28 -9.31 -42.74
N VAL A 35 -37.80 -8.06 -42.88
CA VAL A 35 -36.37 -7.74 -43.04
C VAL A 35 -35.73 -7.19 -41.76
N LYS A 36 -36.47 -7.01 -40.67
CA LYS A 36 -35.94 -6.59 -39.35
C LYS A 36 -35.34 -7.78 -38.60
N THR A 37 -34.32 -8.40 -39.19
CA THR A 37 -33.58 -9.50 -38.54
C THR A 37 -32.76 -8.98 -37.36
N GLU A 38 -32.32 -9.88 -36.47
CA GLU A 38 -31.41 -9.50 -35.37
C GLU A 38 -30.12 -8.84 -35.88
N GLU A 39 -29.59 -9.22 -37.05
CA GLU A 39 -28.38 -8.61 -37.61
C GLU A 39 -28.64 -7.17 -38.06
N VAL A 40 -29.76 -6.92 -38.75
CA VAL A 40 -30.16 -5.57 -39.19
C VAL A 40 -30.41 -4.67 -37.97
N LEU A 41 -31.12 -5.18 -36.97
CA LEU A 41 -31.40 -4.46 -35.72
C LEU A 41 -30.12 -4.19 -34.93
N PHE A 42 -29.21 -5.17 -34.83
CA PHE A 42 -27.93 -5.00 -34.16
C PHE A 42 -27.13 -3.87 -34.80
N ILE A 43 -26.99 -3.87 -36.13
CA ILE A 43 -26.25 -2.83 -36.85
C ILE A 43 -26.87 -1.45 -36.62
N ALA A 44 -28.20 -1.36 -36.61
CA ALA A 44 -28.89 -0.08 -36.37
C ALA A 44 -28.63 0.43 -34.95
N LEU A 45 -28.87 -0.42 -33.95
CA LEU A 45 -28.83 -0.09 -32.52
C LEU A 45 -27.41 0.11 -31.99
N SER A 46 -26.39 -0.54 -32.56
CA SER A 46 -24.98 -0.31 -32.21
C SER A 46 -24.42 0.98 -32.82
N SER A 47 -25.02 1.46 -33.91
CA SER A 47 -24.53 2.65 -34.62
C SER A 47 -25.05 3.96 -34.04
N ASP A 48 -26.27 3.98 -33.51
CA ASP A 48 -26.93 5.20 -33.00
C ASP A 48 -27.93 4.87 -31.88
N PHE A 49 -27.68 5.39 -30.67
CA PHE A 49 -28.56 5.16 -29.52
C PHE A 49 -29.94 5.82 -29.65
N ALA A 50 -30.13 6.82 -30.53
CA ALA A 50 -31.45 7.38 -30.79
C ALA A 50 -32.40 6.38 -31.47
N VAL A 51 -31.87 5.28 -32.01
CA VAL A 51 -32.64 4.23 -32.69
C VAL A 51 -33.46 3.39 -31.71
N TYR A 52 -33.07 3.31 -30.43
CA TYR A 52 -33.81 2.53 -29.44
C TYR A 52 -35.27 3.00 -29.30
N ASP A 53 -35.53 4.30 -29.38
CA ASP A 53 -36.88 4.88 -29.33
C ASP A 53 -37.74 4.55 -30.57
N LEU A 54 -37.12 4.02 -31.63
CA LEU A 54 -37.77 3.70 -32.90
C LEU A 54 -38.09 2.20 -33.05
N VAL A 55 -37.61 1.37 -32.14
CA VAL A 55 -37.73 -0.10 -32.19
C VAL A 55 -38.69 -0.55 -31.10
N ASP A 56 -39.72 -1.31 -31.48
CA ASP A 56 -40.67 -1.92 -30.53
C ASP A 56 -39.99 -3.02 -29.71
N ASP A 57 -40.34 -3.11 -28.43
CA ASP A 57 -39.84 -4.10 -27.46
C ASP A 57 -39.89 -5.55 -27.99
N ILE A 58 -40.86 -5.88 -28.86
CA ILE A 58 -41.00 -7.22 -29.46
C ILE A 58 -39.76 -7.65 -30.27
N TYR A 59 -38.98 -6.69 -30.78
CA TYR A 59 -37.76 -6.95 -31.56
C TYR A 59 -36.49 -7.08 -30.70
N LEU A 60 -36.54 -6.66 -29.45
CA LEU A 60 -35.40 -6.68 -28.52
C LEU A 60 -35.32 -8.03 -27.81
N THR A 61 -34.90 -9.05 -28.56
CA THR A 61 -34.71 -10.41 -28.03
C THR A 61 -33.58 -10.47 -26.99
N ASP A 62 -33.59 -11.52 -26.15
CA ASP A 62 -32.51 -11.74 -25.17
C ASP A 62 -31.13 -11.86 -25.85
N SER A 63 -31.08 -12.50 -27.02
CA SER A 63 -29.87 -12.66 -27.85
C SER A 63 -29.34 -11.31 -28.32
N LEU A 64 -30.21 -10.50 -28.92
CA LEU A 64 -29.85 -9.18 -29.42
C LEU A 64 -29.40 -8.24 -28.29
N ILE A 65 -30.14 -8.20 -27.17
CA ILE A 65 -29.76 -7.39 -26.00
C ILE A 65 -28.38 -7.81 -25.49
N THR A 66 -28.14 -9.11 -25.32
CA THR A 66 -26.83 -9.60 -24.85
C THR A 66 -25.72 -9.18 -25.80
N ARG A 67 -25.94 -9.32 -27.11
CA ARG A 67 -24.97 -8.91 -28.13
C ARG A 67 -24.70 -7.41 -28.11
N LEU A 68 -25.72 -6.57 -27.94
CA LEU A 68 -25.59 -5.11 -27.83
C LEU A 68 -24.80 -4.72 -26.58
N LEU A 69 -25.07 -5.37 -25.44
CA LEU A 69 -24.33 -5.11 -24.19
C LEU A 69 -22.87 -5.54 -24.27
N LEU A 70 -22.55 -6.60 -25.03
CA LEU A 70 -21.18 -7.03 -25.25
C LEU A 70 -20.41 -6.15 -26.24
N ASP A 71 -21.12 -5.44 -27.12
CA ASP A 71 -20.55 -4.48 -28.08
C ASP A 71 -20.28 -3.11 -27.42
N ASN A 72 -21.27 -2.59 -26.69
CA ASN A 72 -21.15 -1.35 -25.92
C ASN A 72 -22.07 -1.37 -24.69
N GLU A 73 -21.48 -1.38 -23.50
CA GLU A 73 -22.22 -1.52 -22.25
C GLU A 73 -23.12 -0.32 -21.94
N GLU A 74 -22.88 0.83 -22.58
CA GLU A 74 -23.73 2.01 -22.47
C GLU A 74 -25.14 1.78 -23.07
N ALA A 75 -25.29 0.80 -23.97
CA ALA A 75 -26.58 0.36 -24.50
C ALA A 75 -27.59 0.04 -23.40
N LEU A 76 -27.13 -0.40 -22.22
CA LEU A 76 -27.96 -0.68 -21.06
C LEU A 76 -28.79 0.53 -20.59
N THR A 77 -28.33 1.75 -20.89
CA THR A 77 -29.03 3.02 -20.58
C THR A 77 -30.27 3.22 -21.46
N TYR A 78 -30.27 2.63 -22.66
CA TYR A 78 -31.30 2.83 -23.69
C TYR A 78 -32.24 1.62 -23.82
N ILE A 79 -31.80 0.43 -23.39
CA ILE A 79 -32.65 -0.75 -23.35
C ILE A 79 -33.78 -0.56 -22.33
N PRO A 80 -35.05 -0.80 -22.70
CA PRO A 80 -36.17 -0.76 -21.78
C PRO A 80 -35.90 -1.59 -20.52
N PRO A 81 -36.00 -1.02 -19.30
CA PRO A 81 -35.55 -1.71 -18.09
C PRO A 81 -36.19 -3.08 -17.92
N HIS A 82 -37.48 -3.23 -18.19
CA HIS A 82 -38.20 -4.49 -18.00
C HIS A 82 -37.69 -5.65 -18.88
N LEU A 83 -36.91 -5.38 -19.94
CA LEU A 83 -36.26 -6.38 -20.78
C LEU A 83 -34.87 -6.80 -20.26
N VAL A 84 -34.23 -5.97 -19.45
CA VAL A 84 -32.90 -6.26 -18.88
C VAL A 84 -33.01 -7.36 -17.83
N LYS A 85 -32.21 -8.42 -18.03
CA LYS A 85 -32.14 -9.61 -17.18
C LYS A 85 -30.79 -9.74 -16.50
N HIS A 86 -30.80 -10.42 -15.36
CA HIS A 86 -29.60 -10.67 -14.55
C HIS A 86 -28.47 -11.33 -15.34
N HIS A 87 -28.76 -12.38 -16.13
CA HIS A 87 -27.73 -13.09 -16.88
C HIS A 87 -27.03 -12.21 -17.93
N GLN A 88 -27.73 -11.26 -18.53
CA GLN A 88 -27.19 -10.32 -19.52
C GLN A 88 -26.20 -9.37 -18.86
N CYS A 89 -26.57 -8.80 -17.71
CA CYS A 89 -25.67 -7.97 -16.91
C CYS A 89 -24.47 -8.77 -16.40
N LEU A 90 -24.66 -10.03 -16.01
CA LEU A 90 -23.58 -10.90 -15.55
C LEU A 90 -22.57 -11.20 -16.66
N GLU A 91 -23.04 -11.47 -17.88
CA GLU A 91 -22.17 -11.72 -19.04
C GLU A 91 -21.41 -10.44 -19.44
N MET A 92 -22.10 -9.30 -19.45
CA MET A 92 -21.51 -7.98 -19.68
C MET A 92 -20.36 -7.67 -18.70
N VAL A 93 -20.56 -7.82 -17.38
CA VAL A 93 -19.49 -7.53 -16.41
C VAL A 93 -18.35 -8.55 -16.41
N LYS A 94 -18.60 -9.77 -16.88
CA LYS A 94 -17.53 -10.77 -17.10
C LYS A 94 -16.65 -10.40 -18.29
N SER A 95 -17.19 -9.68 -19.28
CA SER A 95 -16.43 -9.11 -20.41
C SER A 95 -15.64 -7.87 -19.97
N ASN A 96 -16.30 -6.95 -19.24
CA ASN A 96 -15.72 -5.71 -18.75
C ASN A 96 -16.24 -5.39 -17.33
N GLY A 97 -15.40 -5.55 -16.32
CA GLY A 97 -15.79 -5.36 -14.92
C GLY A 97 -16.32 -3.96 -14.62
N ARG A 98 -15.82 -2.93 -15.31
CA ARG A 98 -16.26 -1.53 -15.11
C ARG A 98 -17.67 -1.26 -15.62
N ALA A 99 -18.21 -2.15 -16.44
CA ALA A 99 -19.59 -2.09 -16.92
C ALA A 99 -20.63 -2.19 -15.79
N VAL A 100 -20.23 -2.68 -14.60
CA VAL A 100 -21.10 -2.72 -13.42
C VAL A 100 -21.71 -1.36 -13.08
N ARG A 101 -21.04 -0.25 -13.46
CA ARG A 101 -21.53 1.12 -13.28
C ARG A 101 -22.85 1.42 -13.99
N PHE A 102 -23.18 0.65 -15.04
CA PHE A 102 -24.42 0.79 -15.81
C PHE A 102 -25.52 -0.15 -15.31
N VAL A 103 -25.17 -1.16 -14.49
CA VAL A 103 -26.13 -2.17 -14.03
C VAL A 103 -27.20 -1.54 -13.15
N PRO A 104 -28.50 -1.69 -13.48
CA PRO A 104 -29.57 -1.16 -12.65
C PRO A 104 -29.54 -1.73 -11.23
N GLU A 105 -29.81 -0.89 -10.23
CA GLU A 105 -29.77 -1.27 -8.80
C GLU A 105 -30.62 -2.51 -8.48
N ARG A 106 -31.80 -2.65 -9.12
CA ARG A 106 -32.69 -3.81 -8.93
C ARG A 106 -32.15 -5.14 -9.46
N ILE A 107 -31.11 -5.10 -10.31
CA ILE A 107 -30.46 -6.27 -10.92
C ILE A 107 -29.10 -6.52 -10.25
N LEU A 108 -28.43 -5.46 -9.79
CA LEU A 108 -27.15 -5.54 -9.12
C LEU A 108 -27.24 -6.51 -7.91
N SER A 109 -26.32 -7.46 -7.88
CA SER A 109 -26.30 -8.55 -6.91
C SER A 109 -24.86 -8.89 -6.55
N SER A 110 -24.66 -9.59 -5.43
CA SER A 110 -23.32 -10.05 -5.03
C SER A 110 -22.64 -10.87 -6.12
N GLU A 111 -23.38 -11.67 -6.90
CA GLU A 111 -22.80 -12.42 -8.03
C GLU A 111 -22.25 -11.50 -9.11
N ILE A 112 -22.99 -10.47 -9.52
CA ILE A 112 -22.54 -9.47 -10.49
C ILE A 112 -21.37 -8.67 -9.92
N SER A 113 -21.44 -8.23 -8.66
CA SER A 113 -20.38 -7.50 -7.98
C SER A 113 -19.08 -8.31 -7.89
N ASN A 114 -19.18 -9.59 -7.56
CA ASN A 114 -18.04 -10.51 -7.51
C ASN A 114 -17.45 -10.72 -8.90
N ALA A 115 -18.28 -10.97 -9.91
CA ALA A 115 -17.82 -11.14 -11.30
C ALA A 115 -17.13 -9.87 -11.83
N ALA A 116 -17.66 -8.69 -11.49
CA ALA A 116 -17.11 -7.41 -11.91
C ALA A 116 -15.71 -7.17 -11.34
N VAL A 117 -15.50 -7.40 -10.04
CA VAL A 117 -14.17 -7.23 -9.41
C VAL A 117 -13.18 -8.33 -9.80
N ASP A 118 -13.65 -9.55 -10.00
CA ASP A 118 -12.82 -10.63 -10.50
C ASP A 118 -12.24 -10.28 -11.88
N ASN A 119 -13.01 -9.57 -12.72
CA ASN A 119 -12.56 -9.07 -14.02
C ASN A 119 -11.66 -7.82 -13.87
N ASP A 120 -12.14 -6.77 -13.20
CA ASP A 120 -11.43 -5.50 -13.00
C ASP A 120 -11.61 -4.98 -11.56
N PRO A 121 -10.55 -4.96 -10.72
CA PRO A 121 -10.60 -4.42 -9.36
C PRO A 121 -11.10 -2.98 -9.25
N SER A 122 -10.96 -2.16 -10.31
CA SER A 122 -11.49 -0.79 -10.35
C SER A 122 -13.02 -0.74 -10.35
N ALA A 123 -13.70 -1.85 -10.66
CA ALA A 123 -15.15 -1.98 -10.50
C ALA A 123 -15.62 -1.71 -9.06
N HIS A 124 -14.73 -1.85 -8.07
CA HIS A 124 -15.02 -1.55 -6.68
C HIS A 124 -15.59 -0.14 -6.45
N GLU A 125 -15.19 0.85 -7.28
CA GLU A 125 -15.65 2.23 -7.17
C GLU A 125 -17.16 2.39 -7.41
N PHE A 126 -17.80 1.41 -8.06
CA PHE A 126 -19.21 1.43 -8.43
C PHE A 126 -20.08 0.46 -7.62
N ILE A 127 -19.49 -0.31 -6.69
CA ILE A 127 -20.19 -1.38 -5.97
C ILE A 127 -20.53 -0.90 -4.55
N PRO A 128 -21.82 -0.88 -4.15
CA PRO A 128 -22.23 -0.42 -2.84
C PRO A 128 -21.73 -1.36 -1.74
N THR A 129 -21.39 -0.79 -0.58
CA THR A 129 -20.87 -1.54 0.58
C THR A 129 -21.79 -2.69 1.03
N SER A 130 -23.11 -2.59 0.80
CA SER A 130 -24.09 -3.63 1.11
C SER A 130 -23.89 -4.93 0.33
N LEU A 131 -23.16 -4.91 -0.80
CA LEU A 131 -22.87 -6.07 -1.63
C LEU A 131 -21.44 -6.59 -1.49
N GLN A 132 -20.61 -5.91 -0.69
CA GLN A 132 -19.21 -6.25 -0.46
C GLN A 132 -19.10 -7.29 0.66
N ASP A 133 -19.49 -8.52 0.36
CA ASP A 133 -19.37 -9.64 1.30
C ASP A 133 -17.90 -10.05 1.56
N SER A 134 -17.68 -10.98 2.48
CA SER A 134 -16.32 -11.43 2.81
C SER A 134 -15.61 -12.07 1.62
N TYR A 135 -16.32 -12.73 0.71
CA TYR A 135 -15.71 -13.32 -0.48
C TYR A 135 -15.22 -12.22 -1.42
N TYR A 136 -16.07 -11.23 -1.70
CA TYR A 136 -15.75 -10.03 -2.46
C TYR A 136 -14.48 -9.35 -1.94
N VAL A 137 -14.47 -9.02 -0.65
CA VAL A 137 -13.37 -8.28 0.00
C VAL A 137 -12.07 -9.07 -0.09
N ASN A 138 -12.14 -10.37 0.21
CA ASN A 138 -10.97 -11.24 0.18
C ASN A 138 -10.40 -11.39 -1.24
N ARG A 139 -11.24 -11.46 -2.27
CA ARG A 139 -10.82 -11.52 -3.68
C ARG A 139 -10.17 -10.22 -4.11
N LEU A 140 -10.80 -9.08 -3.81
CA LEU A 140 -10.28 -7.75 -4.13
C LEU A 140 -8.88 -7.53 -3.54
N ILE A 141 -8.69 -7.82 -2.26
CA ILE A 141 -7.39 -7.66 -1.57
C ILE A 141 -6.32 -8.60 -2.16
N LYS A 142 -6.69 -9.82 -2.55
CA LYS A 142 -5.74 -10.76 -3.15
C LYS A 142 -5.28 -10.35 -4.55
N GLN A 143 -6.20 -9.84 -5.37
CA GLN A 143 -5.91 -9.43 -6.74
C GLN A 143 -5.21 -8.08 -6.81
N SER A 144 -5.62 -7.14 -5.96
CA SER A 144 -5.10 -5.77 -5.89
C SER A 144 -4.90 -5.35 -4.44
N PRO A 145 -3.78 -5.76 -3.80
CA PRO A 145 -3.49 -5.50 -2.40
C PRO A 145 -3.63 -4.04 -1.96
N GLU A 146 -3.34 -3.07 -2.84
CA GLU A 146 -3.45 -1.63 -2.58
C GLU A 146 -4.85 -1.18 -2.14
N TYR A 147 -5.89 -1.93 -2.49
CA TYR A 147 -7.27 -1.67 -2.06
C TYR A 147 -7.48 -1.92 -0.56
N VAL A 148 -6.53 -2.53 0.15
CA VAL A 148 -6.58 -2.65 1.62
C VAL A 148 -6.85 -1.29 2.30
N THR A 149 -6.37 -0.19 1.72
CA THR A 149 -6.60 1.17 2.22
C THR A 149 -8.03 1.69 2.03
N ARG A 150 -8.77 1.13 1.07
CA ARG A 150 -10.14 1.54 0.68
C ARG A 150 -11.23 0.70 1.36
N ILE A 151 -10.86 -0.40 2.00
CA ILE A 151 -11.79 -1.36 2.65
C ILE A 151 -11.81 -1.08 4.14
N ASP A 152 -12.98 -1.12 4.80
CA ASP A 152 -13.06 -0.93 6.25
C ASP A 152 -12.29 -2.04 6.99
N ILE A 153 -11.54 -1.66 8.04
CA ILE A 153 -10.79 -2.61 8.86
C ILE A 153 -11.65 -3.78 9.37
N VAL A 154 -12.93 -3.54 9.67
CA VAL A 154 -13.83 -4.59 10.17
C VAL A 154 -14.14 -5.67 9.14
N GLN A 155 -13.94 -5.39 7.85
CA GLN A 155 -14.18 -6.33 6.75
C GLN A 155 -12.92 -7.13 6.36
N ARG A 156 -11.74 -6.70 6.82
CA ARG A 156 -10.45 -7.30 6.41
C ARG A 156 -10.21 -8.61 7.14
N ASP A 157 -9.94 -9.67 6.39
CA ASP A 157 -9.59 -10.96 6.94
C ASP A 157 -8.08 -11.04 7.25
N SER A 158 -7.72 -11.26 8.51
CA SER A 158 -6.33 -11.37 8.96
C SER A 158 -5.54 -12.50 8.28
N LYS A 159 -6.20 -13.62 7.94
CA LYS A 159 -5.57 -14.72 7.20
C LYS A 159 -5.24 -14.29 5.78
N VAL A 160 -6.15 -13.58 5.11
CA VAL A 160 -5.91 -13.05 3.76
C VAL A 160 -4.78 -12.01 3.77
N LEU A 161 -4.75 -11.12 4.75
CA LEU A 161 -3.66 -10.15 4.88
C LEU A 161 -2.29 -10.82 5.08
N LYS A 162 -2.24 -11.95 5.81
CA LYS A 162 -1.00 -12.74 5.91
C LYS A 162 -0.60 -13.33 4.57
N GLU A 163 -1.52 -13.99 3.87
CA GLU A 163 -1.29 -14.57 2.54
C GLU A 163 -0.77 -13.51 1.55
N VAL A 164 -1.34 -12.31 1.58
CA VAL A 164 -0.90 -11.21 0.71
C VAL A 164 0.48 -10.68 1.08
N VAL A 165 0.81 -10.58 2.37
CA VAL A 165 2.16 -10.17 2.81
C VAL A 165 3.21 -11.24 2.49
N GLU A 166 2.83 -12.52 2.46
CA GLU A 166 3.71 -13.61 2.01
C GLU A 166 4.11 -13.44 0.55
N THR A 167 3.23 -12.95 -0.33
CA THR A 167 3.52 -12.73 -1.75
C THR A 167 3.98 -11.31 -2.10
N THR A 168 3.59 -10.32 -1.32
CA THR A 168 3.80 -8.90 -1.61
C THR A 168 4.09 -8.13 -0.31
N PRO A 169 5.28 -8.30 0.29
CA PRO A 169 5.58 -7.73 1.60
C PRO A 169 5.55 -6.19 1.62
N GLU A 170 5.76 -5.53 0.47
CA GLU A 170 5.67 -4.06 0.33
C GLU A 170 4.29 -3.50 0.73
N ILE A 171 3.25 -4.34 0.71
CA ILE A 171 1.90 -3.90 1.08
C ILE A 171 1.86 -3.38 2.53
N LEU A 172 2.79 -3.81 3.38
CA LEU A 172 2.91 -3.37 4.77
C LEU A 172 2.96 -1.83 4.88
N ARG A 173 3.50 -1.14 3.85
CA ARG A 173 3.55 0.33 3.74
C ARG A 173 2.16 0.97 3.75
N PHE A 174 1.18 0.29 3.17
CA PHE A 174 -0.19 0.75 2.97
C PHE A 174 -1.19 0.15 3.97
N MET A 175 -0.86 -0.99 4.58
CA MET A 175 -1.68 -1.57 5.66
C MET A 175 -1.83 -0.60 6.82
N THR A 176 -2.98 -0.59 7.49
CA THR A 176 -3.16 0.27 8.67
C THR A 176 -2.41 -0.31 9.88
N MET A 177 -2.06 0.52 10.88
CA MET A 177 -1.31 0.05 12.05
C MET A 177 -1.95 -1.18 12.74
N PRO A 178 -3.27 -1.27 12.92
CA PRO A 178 -3.89 -2.47 13.51
C PRO A 178 -3.73 -3.75 12.67
N ASP A 179 -3.63 -3.64 11.34
CA ASP A 179 -3.43 -4.81 10.47
C ASP A 179 -2.01 -5.38 10.59
N ARG A 180 -1.04 -4.55 10.98
CA ARG A 180 0.38 -4.90 11.09
C ARG A 180 0.65 -5.67 12.38
N THR A 181 -0.05 -6.78 12.55
CA THR A 181 0.10 -7.68 13.70
C THR A 181 1.52 -8.23 13.80
N PHE A 182 1.91 -8.72 14.98
CA PHE A 182 3.22 -9.36 15.18
C PHE A 182 3.55 -10.39 14.09
N LYS A 183 2.59 -11.25 13.74
CA LYS A 183 2.82 -12.31 12.75
C LYS A 183 3.00 -11.76 11.33
N ILE A 184 2.25 -10.72 10.97
CA ILE A 184 2.37 -10.06 9.67
C ILE A 184 3.72 -9.34 9.56
N CYS A 185 4.11 -8.59 10.59
CA CYS A 185 5.41 -7.95 10.66
C CYS A 185 6.57 -8.96 10.61
N GLU A 186 6.46 -10.09 11.32
CA GLU A 186 7.46 -11.17 11.28
C GLU A 186 7.62 -11.73 9.86
N ILE A 187 6.52 -12.02 9.15
CA ILE A 187 6.56 -12.51 7.76
C ILE A 187 7.25 -11.47 6.85
N ALA A 188 6.86 -10.20 6.95
CA ALA A 188 7.44 -9.13 6.15
C ALA A 188 8.95 -8.97 6.42
N LEU A 189 9.35 -9.03 7.69
CA LEU A 189 10.75 -8.89 8.12
C LEU A 189 11.66 -9.95 7.51
N HIS A 190 11.19 -11.20 7.47
CA HIS A 190 11.96 -12.32 6.93
C HIS A 190 12.27 -12.17 5.43
N GLN A 191 11.44 -11.42 4.70
CA GLN A 191 11.63 -11.17 3.28
C GLN A 191 12.40 -9.86 3.03
N ARG A 192 12.06 -8.80 3.78
CA ARG A 192 12.60 -7.44 3.62
C ARG A 192 12.81 -6.77 4.98
N PRO A 193 14.01 -6.84 5.56
CA PRO A 193 14.32 -6.26 6.87
C PRO A 193 14.01 -4.77 7.00
N GLU A 194 14.15 -4.00 5.91
CA GLU A 194 13.87 -2.56 5.85
C GLU A 194 12.41 -2.22 6.21
N LEU A 195 11.47 -3.15 6.03
CA LEU A 195 10.06 -2.95 6.34
C LEU A 195 9.78 -2.80 7.84
N MET A 196 10.77 -3.07 8.71
CA MET A 196 10.67 -2.76 10.14
C MET A 196 10.35 -1.29 10.43
N GLU A 197 10.68 -0.37 9.51
CA GLU A 197 10.34 1.05 9.64
C GLU A 197 8.83 1.26 9.79
N TYR A 198 8.01 0.37 9.19
CA TYR A 198 6.55 0.42 9.22
C TYR A 198 5.91 -0.31 10.41
N PHE A 199 6.68 -0.90 11.33
CA PHE A 199 6.07 -1.68 12.40
C PHE A 199 5.35 -0.79 13.42
N PRO A 200 4.16 -1.18 13.92
CA PRO A 200 3.56 -0.53 15.08
C PRO A 200 4.50 -0.52 16.29
N GLU A 201 4.36 0.45 17.19
CA GLU A 201 5.22 0.54 18.37
C GLU A 201 5.09 -0.67 19.30
N ASP A 202 3.88 -1.15 19.53
CA ASP A 202 3.60 -2.32 20.37
C ASP A 202 4.21 -3.60 19.79
N VAL A 203 4.21 -3.75 18.47
CA VAL A 203 4.86 -4.88 17.78
C VAL A 203 6.37 -4.75 17.80
N TYR A 204 6.92 -3.59 17.44
CA TYR A 204 8.38 -3.37 17.41
C TYR A 204 9.00 -3.52 18.81
N ASN A 205 8.35 -2.96 19.84
CA ASN A 205 8.83 -2.99 21.22
C ASN A 205 8.58 -4.35 21.91
N ASN A 206 7.87 -5.27 21.26
CA ASN A 206 7.67 -6.61 21.78
C ASN A 206 9.03 -7.31 21.98
N LYS A 207 9.25 -7.91 23.15
CA LYS A 207 10.52 -8.57 23.49
C LYS A 207 10.95 -9.63 22.48
N LYS A 208 10.01 -10.40 21.90
CA LYS A 208 10.33 -11.39 20.86
C LYS A 208 10.75 -10.71 19.57
N MET A 209 10.08 -9.62 19.18
CA MET A 209 10.44 -8.85 17.99
C MET A 209 11.82 -8.20 18.16
N LEU A 210 12.10 -7.57 19.30
CA LEU A 210 13.43 -6.99 19.59
C LEU A 210 14.55 -8.02 19.48
N LYS A 211 14.30 -9.25 19.93
CA LYS A 211 15.25 -10.36 19.74
C LYS A 211 15.48 -10.64 18.25
N ILE A 212 14.42 -10.82 17.46
CA ILE A 212 14.52 -11.07 16.02
C ILE A 212 15.25 -9.92 15.32
N LEU A 213 14.86 -8.67 15.61
CA LEU A 213 15.49 -7.48 15.04
C LEU A 213 16.98 -7.41 15.37
N SER A 214 17.38 -7.71 16.61
CA SER A 214 18.80 -7.69 17.02
C SER A 214 19.68 -8.70 16.28
N GLU A 215 19.08 -9.73 15.67
CA GLU A 215 19.76 -10.80 14.95
C GLU A 215 19.88 -10.53 13.44
N LEU A 216 19.34 -9.41 12.93
CA LEU A 216 19.43 -9.03 11.53
C LEU A 216 20.88 -8.72 11.12
N GLU A 217 21.28 -9.16 9.92
CA GLU A 217 22.64 -8.99 9.39
C GLU A 217 23.09 -7.53 9.34
N MET A 218 22.17 -6.60 9.05
CA MET A 218 22.46 -5.16 9.00
C MET A 218 22.94 -4.58 10.34
N PHE A 219 22.63 -5.23 11.46
CA PHE A 219 23.11 -4.82 12.78
C PHE A 219 24.36 -5.58 13.24
N LYS A 220 24.79 -6.61 12.49
CA LYS A 220 26.04 -7.33 12.73
C LYS A 220 27.24 -6.64 12.08
N VAL A 221 27.03 -5.99 10.94
CA VAL A 221 28.08 -5.26 10.22
C VAL A 221 28.35 -3.90 10.88
N ARG A 222 29.56 -3.71 11.40
CA ARG A 222 29.98 -2.51 12.14
C ARG A 222 30.65 -1.46 11.23
N ASN A 223 29.93 -0.99 10.21
CA ASN A 223 30.42 0.05 9.29
C ASN A 223 29.75 1.40 9.58
N GLY A 224 30.30 2.16 10.53
CA GLY A 224 29.71 3.42 10.97
C GLY A 224 28.49 3.24 11.88
N ARG A 225 27.76 4.34 12.13
CA ARG A 225 26.57 4.29 12.98
C ARG A 225 25.39 3.68 12.24
N PHE A 226 24.55 2.94 12.97
CA PHE A 226 23.29 2.43 12.47
C PHE A 226 22.37 3.58 12.03
N GLU A 227 21.54 3.31 11.03
CA GLU A 227 20.62 4.32 10.51
C GLU A 227 19.42 4.50 11.46
N PRO A 228 19.08 5.74 11.86
CA PRO A 228 17.99 6.01 12.79
C PRO A 228 16.62 5.50 12.33
N ARG A 229 16.37 5.38 11.03
CA ARG A 229 15.08 4.88 10.49
C ARG A 229 14.83 3.40 10.81
N PHE A 230 15.89 2.62 11.03
CA PHE A 230 15.82 1.18 11.25
C PHE A 230 16.00 0.79 12.72
N MET A 231 16.57 1.67 13.54
CA MET A 231 16.78 1.42 14.96
C MET A 231 15.96 2.39 15.79
N ARG A 232 14.95 1.89 16.52
CA ARG A 232 14.24 2.68 17.53
C ARG A 232 14.94 2.56 18.89
N LYS A 233 14.60 3.45 19.82
CA LYS A 233 15.21 3.51 21.16
C LYS A 233 15.16 2.17 21.90
N SER A 234 14.04 1.45 21.80
CA SER A 234 13.85 0.13 22.42
C SER A 234 14.85 -0.91 21.92
N LEU A 235 15.12 -0.96 20.61
CA LEU A 235 16.12 -1.84 20.03
C LEU A 235 17.55 -1.42 20.42
N ALA A 236 17.83 -0.11 20.43
CA ALA A 236 19.13 0.41 20.87
C ALA A 236 19.43 0.02 22.33
N ILE A 237 18.46 0.20 23.24
CA ILE A 237 18.57 -0.24 24.64
C ILE A 237 18.80 -1.75 24.70
N TYR A 238 17.92 -2.53 24.05
CA TYR A 238 17.96 -3.99 24.09
C TYR A 238 19.32 -4.52 23.64
N MET A 239 19.84 -4.05 22.50
CA MET A 239 21.14 -4.49 22.00
C MET A 239 22.30 -4.01 22.89
N PHE A 240 22.24 -2.79 23.43
CA PHE A 240 23.31 -2.25 24.28
C PHE A 240 23.44 -3.02 25.60
N GLU A 241 22.32 -3.43 26.19
CA GLU A 241 22.32 -4.25 27.40
C GLU A 241 22.95 -5.63 27.18
N GLN A 242 22.80 -6.20 25.97
CA GLN A 242 23.43 -7.48 25.62
C GLN A 242 24.92 -7.32 25.28
N ASN A 243 25.29 -6.21 24.62
CA ASN A 243 26.66 -5.94 24.19
C ASN A 243 26.98 -4.44 24.22
N PRO A 244 27.56 -3.93 25.32
CA PRO A 244 27.88 -2.51 25.46
C PRO A 244 28.89 -1.96 24.43
N GLU A 245 29.68 -2.81 23.75
CA GLU A 245 30.61 -2.37 22.72
C GLU A 245 29.92 -1.71 21.53
N ILE A 246 28.64 -1.99 21.32
CA ILE A 246 27.89 -1.42 20.19
C ILE A 246 27.67 0.08 20.34
N PHE A 247 27.89 0.66 21.53
CA PHE A 247 27.60 2.05 21.87
C PHE A 247 28.04 3.05 20.79
N ARG A 248 29.27 2.89 20.28
CA ARG A 248 29.84 3.80 19.27
C ARG A 248 29.11 3.76 17.91
N PHE A 249 28.40 2.66 17.64
CA PHE A 249 27.62 2.46 16.41
C PHE A 249 26.15 2.84 16.61
N LEU A 250 25.68 3.10 17.83
CA LEU A 250 24.29 3.54 18.03
C LEU A 250 24.03 4.88 17.34
N PRO A 251 22.81 5.13 16.85
CA PRO A 251 22.44 6.46 16.36
C PRO A 251 22.60 7.51 17.46
N ILE A 252 23.21 8.66 17.15
CA ILE A 252 23.48 9.75 18.13
C ILE A 252 22.20 10.16 18.86
N VAL A 253 21.09 10.26 18.11
CA VAL A 253 19.77 10.68 18.63
C VAL A 253 19.16 9.70 19.63
N LEU A 254 19.68 8.46 19.71
CA LEU A 254 19.19 7.43 20.63
C LEU A 254 20.09 7.21 21.83
N ILE A 255 21.23 7.89 21.92
CA ILE A 255 22.13 7.79 23.08
C ILE A 255 21.58 8.68 24.19
N ASP A 256 21.38 8.10 25.38
CA ASP A 256 21.09 8.86 26.60
C ASP A 256 22.29 8.89 27.55
N LYS A 257 22.15 9.67 28.63
CA LYS A 257 23.20 9.84 29.63
C LYS A 257 23.56 8.52 30.33
N ASP A 258 22.59 7.66 30.61
CA ASP A 258 22.82 6.40 31.33
C ASP A 258 23.60 5.40 30.49
N MET A 259 23.27 5.29 29.20
CA MET A 259 24.06 4.54 28.22
C MET A 259 25.48 5.08 28.15
N ALA A 260 25.65 6.40 28.06
CA ALA A 260 26.97 7.03 27.98
C ALA A 260 27.81 6.74 29.23
N ILE A 261 27.25 6.91 30.44
CA ILE A 261 27.93 6.58 31.70
C ILE A 261 28.38 5.12 31.70
N LYS A 262 27.48 4.18 31.38
CA LYS A 262 27.79 2.74 31.34
C LYS A 262 28.88 2.43 30.31
N ALA A 263 28.79 3.00 29.11
CA ALA A 263 29.74 2.76 28.04
C ALA A 263 31.13 3.34 28.32
N ILE A 264 31.21 4.54 28.94
CA ILE A 264 32.48 5.19 29.29
C ILE A 264 33.17 4.46 30.44
N LYS A 265 32.40 3.94 31.43
CA LYS A 265 32.95 3.09 32.51
C LYS A 265 33.56 1.78 32.01
N LEU A 266 33.11 1.28 30.86
CA LEU A 266 33.66 0.07 30.23
C LEU A 266 34.84 0.40 29.30
N ASN A 267 34.75 1.50 28.55
CA ASN A 267 35.82 1.98 27.69
C ASN A 267 35.80 3.52 27.64
N PRO A 268 36.81 4.20 28.21
CA PRO A 268 36.80 5.66 28.30
C PRO A 268 36.85 6.37 26.93
N LEU A 269 37.27 5.68 25.86
CA LEU A 269 37.22 6.22 24.49
C LEU A 269 35.79 6.50 24.01
N ASN A 270 34.77 5.89 24.62
CA ASN A 270 33.38 6.17 24.29
C ASN A 270 32.95 7.62 24.62
N ALA A 271 33.71 8.35 25.45
CA ALA A 271 33.47 9.77 25.69
C ALA A 271 33.62 10.59 24.40
N ILE A 272 34.55 10.21 23.51
CA ILE A 272 34.79 10.88 22.23
C ILE A 272 33.56 10.79 21.33
N CYS A 273 32.93 9.61 21.24
CA CYS A 273 31.76 9.39 20.39
C CYS A 273 30.41 9.68 21.09
N THR A 274 30.43 10.16 22.33
CA THR A 274 29.23 10.57 23.06
C THR A 274 28.74 11.94 22.53
N PRO A 275 27.42 12.15 22.36
CA PRO A 275 26.88 13.44 21.92
C PRO A 275 27.30 14.62 22.81
N ALA A 276 27.68 15.74 22.19
CA ALA A 276 28.19 16.94 22.89
C ALA A 276 27.23 17.46 23.98
N HIS A 277 25.92 17.49 23.71
CA HIS A 277 24.92 17.98 24.66
C HIS A 277 24.89 17.19 25.99
N LEU A 278 25.27 15.91 25.98
CA LEU A 278 25.36 15.08 27.20
C LEU A 278 26.65 15.35 28.01
N LYS A 279 27.67 15.96 27.39
CA LYS A 279 28.98 16.21 27.99
C LYS A 279 29.14 17.62 28.58
N THR A 280 28.13 18.48 28.42
CA THR A 280 28.13 19.90 28.85
C THR A 280 28.49 20.11 30.32
N SER A 281 28.04 19.23 31.20
CA SER A 281 28.37 19.26 32.64
C SER A 281 29.83 18.94 32.95
N GLY A 282 30.57 18.32 32.03
CA GLY A 282 31.92 17.81 32.24
C GLY A 282 31.99 16.45 32.94
N GLU A 283 30.90 16.00 33.57
CA GLU A 283 30.84 14.75 34.34
C GLU A 283 31.29 13.52 33.52
N LEU A 284 30.85 13.42 32.26
CA LEU A 284 31.22 12.29 31.39
C LEU A 284 32.71 12.30 31.03
N TRP A 285 33.30 13.49 30.88
CA TRP A 285 34.74 13.63 30.66
C TRP A 285 35.53 13.29 31.91
N GLU A 286 35.07 13.70 33.10
CA GLU A 286 35.70 13.31 34.37
C GLU A 286 35.73 11.78 34.53
N ILE A 287 34.63 11.08 34.23
CA ILE A 287 34.58 9.62 34.27
C ILE A 287 35.60 9.01 33.29
N ALA A 288 35.73 9.56 32.07
CA ALA A 288 36.69 9.07 31.09
C ALA A 288 38.15 9.32 31.52
N LEU A 289 38.46 10.55 31.94
CA LEU A 289 39.80 10.97 32.36
C LEU A 289 40.26 10.30 33.65
N SER A 290 39.34 9.91 34.53
CA SER A 290 39.67 9.13 35.72
C SER A 290 40.25 7.75 35.37
N GLN A 291 39.88 7.19 34.22
CA GLN A 291 40.36 5.89 33.73
C GLN A 291 41.53 6.03 32.76
N LYS A 292 41.52 7.06 31.90
CA LYS A 292 42.56 7.31 30.91
C LYS A 292 42.88 8.81 30.83
N PRO A 293 43.80 9.31 31.68
CA PRO A 293 44.12 10.73 31.75
C PRO A 293 44.55 11.32 30.40
N GLU A 294 45.28 10.56 29.58
CA GLU A 294 45.83 11.03 28.30
C GLU A 294 44.75 11.45 27.29
N LEU A 295 43.48 11.12 27.54
CA LEU A 295 42.35 11.57 26.70
C LEU A 295 42.14 13.08 26.74
N TYR A 296 42.72 13.82 27.70
CA TYR A 296 42.56 15.27 27.75
C TYR A 296 43.05 15.96 26.46
N GLU A 297 44.00 15.36 25.74
CA GLU A 297 44.55 15.87 24.48
C GLU A 297 43.56 15.76 23.30
N GLN A 298 42.48 14.97 23.48
CA GLN A 298 41.47 14.73 22.46
C GLN A 298 40.15 15.44 22.75
N ILE A 299 40.05 16.20 23.85
CA ILE A 299 38.84 16.94 24.19
C ILE A 299 38.74 18.18 23.29
N PRO A 300 37.65 18.36 22.53
CA PRO A 300 37.45 19.56 21.73
C PRO A 300 37.38 20.81 22.61
N ASP A 301 37.91 21.94 22.11
CA ASP A 301 37.95 23.20 22.87
C ASP A 301 36.56 23.65 23.35
N GLU A 302 35.52 23.40 22.55
CA GLU A 302 34.12 23.71 22.87
C GLU A 302 33.58 22.92 24.07
N GLU A 303 34.19 21.78 24.39
CA GLU A 303 33.80 20.91 25.51
C GLU A 303 34.69 21.11 26.75
N LEU A 304 35.75 21.93 26.67
CA LEU A 304 36.64 22.25 27.79
C LEU A 304 36.03 23.31 28.71
N ASN A 305 35.14 22.87 29.61
CA ASN A 305 34.61 23.71 30.69
C ASN A 305 35.62 23.85 31.85
N ASP A 306 35.34 24.76 32.79
CA ASP A 306 36.26 25.05 33.90
C ASP A 306 36.50 23.84 34.80
N ALA A 307 35.51 22.97 34.99
CA ALA A 307 35.66 21.75 35.78
C ALA A 307 36.69 20.80 35.15
N ILE A 308 36.62 20.58 33.84
CA ILE A 308 37.58 19.75 33.10
C ILE A 308 38.97 20.40 33.11
N ARG A 309 39.07 21.71 32.90
CA ARG A 309 40.36 22.43 32.96
C ARG A 309 41.04 22.29 34.33
N ILE A 310 40.26 22.44 35.40
CA ILE A 310 40.75 22.24 36.78
C ILE A 310 41.19 20.79 36.98
N PHE A 311 40.42 19.82 36.49
CA PHE A 311 40.79 18.40 36.57
C PHE A 311 42.12 18.11 35.86
N ILE A 312 42.29 18.59 34.62
CA ILE A 312 43.53 18.43 33.84
C ILE A 312 44.70 19.09 34.55
N ALA A 313 44.54 20.31 35.07
CA ALA A 313 45.59 21.03 35.78
C ALA A 313 46.05 20.26 37.04
N ARG A 314 45.10 19.72 37.81
CA ARG A 314 45.41 18.88 38.99
C ARG A 314 46.18 17.63 38.60
N LYS A 315 45.78 16.93 37.54
CA LYS A 315 46.48 15.73 37.06
C LYS A 315 47.89 16.02 36.55
N LYS A 316 48.08 17.10 35.80
CA LYS A 316 49.43 17.54 35.37
C LYS A 316 50.34 17.86 36.55
N ALA A 317 49.81 18.52 37.58
CA ALA A 317 50.56 18.83 38.80
C ALA A 317 50.97 17.55 39.57
N MET A 318 50.08 16.55 39.66
CA MET A 318 50.41 15.26 40.31
C MET A 318 51.52 14.51 39.56
N ASN A 319 51.44 14.39 38.24
CA ASN A 319 52.45 13.70 37.43
C ASN A 319 53.82 14.41 37.50
N ALA A 320 53.84 15.75 37.53
CA ALA A 320 55.09 16.50 37.68
C ALA A 320 55.77 16.21 39.04
N ASN A 321 54.99 16.09 40.12
CA ASN A 321 55.50 15.77 41.44
C ASN A 321 56.01 14.32 41.56
N GLU A 322 55.35 13.35 40.92
CA GLU A 322 55.82 11.94 40.89
C GLU A 322 57.15 11.80 40.14
N ASN A 323 57.31 12.49 39.00
CA ASN A 323 58.57 12.50 38.25
C ASN A 323 59.72 13.11 39.07
N LEU A 324 59.46 14.20 39.80
CA LEU A 324 60.45 14.81 40.71
C LEU A 324 60.90 13.85 41.82
N LEU A 325 60.01 13.01 42.33
CA LEU A 325 60.33 12.01 43.37
C LEU A 325 61.07 10.79 42.82
N SER A 326 60.88 10.43 41.54
CA SER A 326 61.61 9.32 40.89
C SER A 326 63.06 9.65 40.49
N HIS A 327 63.45 10.92 40.60
CA HIS A 327 64.80 11.42 40.29
C HIS A 327 65.61 11.83 41.53
N LEU A 328 65.07 11.54 42.73
CA LEU A 328 65.76 11.66 44.02
C LEU A 328 66.23 10.29 44.51
#